data_AF-A0A1V5C8H6-F1
#
_entry.id   AF-A0A1V5C8H6-F1
#
_cell.length_a   1.000
_cell.length_b   1.000
_cell.length_c   1.000
_cell.angle_alpha   90.00
_cell.angle_beta   90.00
_cell.angle_gamma   90.00
#
_symmetry.space_group_name_H-M   'P 1'
#
loop_
_entity.id
_entity.type
_entity.pdbx_description
1 polymer ?
#
loop_
_entity_poly.entity_id
_entity_poly.type
_entity_poly.pdbx_seq_one_letter_code
_entity_poly.pdbx_strand_id
1 'polypeptide(L)'
;MAYDTFTLPFVPPFRLDLTVWALRELSINVANDKIDLTNLEELTNEEAIEFLSSLGGIGLWSAEYFLLRGLGRVDIFPGDDVGAKNNLQRLFHTDKKPGYEDIRGMTSCWHPFEGLVYFHLLLDKLHEKGIL
;
A
#
# COMPACT_ATOMS: atom_id res chain seq x y z
N MET A 1 -15.39 23.99 15.44
CA MET A 1 -14.21 23.79 16.31
C MET A 1 -13.02 24.44 15.63
N ALA A 2 -12.22 25.22 16.35
CA ALA A 2 -10.98 25.78 15.79
C ALA A 2 -9.94 24.65 15.74
N TYR A 3 -9.43 24.35 14.55
CA TYR A 3 -8.35 23.39 14.39
C TYR A 3 -7.04 24.09 14.76
N ASP A 4 -6.29 23.54 15.73
CA ASP A 4 -4.93 24.00 16.00
C ASP A 4 -4.08 23.74 14.77
N THR A 5 -3.56 24.82 14.19
CA THR A 5 -2.69 24.77 13.01
C THR A 5 -1.27 25.08 13.43
N PHE A 6 -0.31 24.29 12.95
CA PHE A 6 1.12 24.56 13.10
C PHE A 6 1.76 24.79 11.73
N THR A 7 2.75 25.69 11.70
CA THR A 7 3.47 26.03 10.47
C THR A 7 4.78 25.28 10.42
N LEU A 8 4.99 24.46 9.38
CA LEU A 8 6.28 23.85 9.08
C LEU A 8 7.08 24.76 8.13
N PRO A 9 8.19 25.38 8.58
CA PRO A 9 9.03 26.18 7.69
C PRO A 9 9.78 25.27 6.69
N PHE A 10 9.77 25.67 5.41
CA PHE A 10 10.48 24.95 4.34
C PHE A 10 11.98 25.31 4.33
N VAL A 11 12.86 24.32 4.44
CA VAL A 11 14.32 24.50 4.35
C VAL A 11 14.89 23.55 3.27
N PRO A 12 15.45 24.04 2.15
CA PRO A 12 16.14 23.22 1.15
C PRO A 12 17.37 22.48 1.73
N PRO A 13 17.84 21.34 1.16
CA PRO A 13 17.50 20.77 -0.15
C PRO A 13 16.66 19.49 -0.04
N PHE A 14 15.61 19.49 0.80
CA PHE A 14 14.76 18.32 0.90
C PHE A 14 13.76 18.26 -0.25
N ARG A 15 13.82 17.16 -1.01
CA ARG A 15 12.83 16.75 -2.02
C ARG A 15 11.57 16.20 -1.31
N LEU A 16 11.02 17.01 -0.40
CA LEU A 16 9.85 16.73 0.46
C LEU A 16 8.56 17.34 -0.10
N ASP A 17 8.64 18.02 -1.24
CA ASP A 17 7.56 18.84 -1.79
C ASP A 17 6.30 18.01 -2.07
N LEU A 18 6.42 16.88 -2.76
CA LEU A 18 5.25 16.09 -3.18
C LEU A 18 4.59 15.34 -2.03
N THR A 19 5.35 14.73 -1.11
CA THR A 19 4.75 14.01 0.03
C THR A 19 4.10 14.98 1.02
N VAL A 20 4.77 16.10 1.32
CA VAL A 20 4.19 17.13 2.20
C VAL A 20 2.97 17.77 1.54
N TRP A 21 3.02 18.02 0.23
CA TRP A 21 1.87 18.46 -0.54
C TRP A 21 0.71 17.47 -0.45
N ALA A 22 0.94 16.17 -0.72
CA ALA A 22 -0.10 15.15 -0.70
C ALA A 22 -0.77 15.03 0.69
N LEU A 23 0.03 15.00 1.76
CA LEU A 23 -0.48 14.97 3.14
C LEU A 23 -1.33 16.20 3.45
N ARG A 24 -0.84 17.39 3.11
CA ARG A 24 -1.55 18.65 3.36
C ARG A 24 -2.84 18.73 2.54
N GLU A 25 -2.78 18.40 1.26
CA GLU A 25 -3.90 18.47 0.33
C GLU A 25 -5.01 17.49 0.73
N LEU A 26 -4.65 16.24 1.05
CA LEU A 26 -5.61 15.25 1.56
C LEU A 26 -6.25 15.73 2.87
N SER A 27 -5.45 16.21 3.82
CA SER A 27 -5.96 16.70 5.12
C SER A 27 -6.94 17.86 4.96
N ILE A 28 -6.62 18.83 4.09
CA ILE A 28 -7.50 19.97 3.80
C ILE A 28 -8.80 19.51 3.13
N ASN A 29 -8.73 18.57 2.19
CA ASN A 29 -9.91 18.12 1.48
C ASN A 29 -10.83 17.27 2.38
N VAL A 30 -10.28 16.46 3.29
CA VAL A 30 -11.06 15.75 4.31
C VAL A 30 -11.69 16.73 5.31
N ALA A 31 -10.92 17.69 5.83
CA ALA A 31 -11.43 18.66 6.82
C ALA A 31 -12.52 19.61 6.27
N ASN A 32 -12.63 19.73 4.94
CA ASN A 32 -13.66 20.52 4.25
C ASN A 32 -14.75 19.64 3.61
N ASP A 33 -14.88 18.38 4.02
CA ASP A 33 -15.88 17.42 3.52
C ASP A 33 -15.87 17.22 1.99
N LYS A 34 -14.74 17.49 1.33
CA LYS A 34 -14.57 17.26 -0.11
C LYS A 34 -14.20 15.82 -0.44
N ILE A 35 -13.59 15.13 0.52
CA ILE A 35 -13.27 13.70 0.46
C ILE A 35 -13.93 13.06 1.67
N ASP A 36 -14.83 12.11 1.43
CA ASP A 36 -15.44 11.30 2.47
C ASP A 36 -14.69 9.96 2.57
N LEU A 37 -14.16 9.69 3.75
CA LEU A 37 -13.46 8.44 4.08
C LEU A 37 -14.32 7.51 4.96
N THR A 38 -15.52 7.94 5.36
CA THR A 38 -16.33 7.28 6.39
C THR A 38 -16.75 5.87 6.00
N ASN A 39 -17.06 5.67 4.72
CA ASN A 39 -17.57 4.39 4.21
C ASN A 39 -16.48 3.57 3.49
N LEU A 40 -15.20 3.92 3.65
CA LEU A 40 -14.09 3.24 2.97
C LEU A 40 -14.02 1.75 3.34
N GLU A 41 -14.39 1.41 4.58
CA GLU A 41 -14.42 0.01 5.04
C GLU A 41 -15.52 -0.83 4.37
N GLU A 42 -16.60 -0.18 3.92
CA GLU A 42 -17.76 -0.84 3.30
C GLU A 42 -17.55 -1.13 1.80
N LEU A 43 -16.63 -0.42 1.16
CA LEU A 43 -16.30 -0.59 -0.26
C LEU A 43 -15.68 -1.97 -0.54
N THR A 44 -15.88 -2.51 -1.73
CA THR A 44 -15.11 -3.70 -2.16
C THR A 44 -13.61 -3.37 -2.27
N ASN A 45 -12.78 -4.39 -2.43
CA ASN A 45 -11.34 -4.19 -2.61
C ASN A 45 -11.05 -3.33 -3.85
N GLU A 46 -11.73 -3.62 -4.96
CA GLU A 46 -11.57 -2.90 -6.22
C GLU A 46 -12.02 -1.45 -6.09
N GLU A 47 -13.19 -1.20 -5.49
CA GLU A 47 -13.73 0.14 -5.27
C GLU A 47 -12.82 0.97 -4.35
N ALA A 48 -12.33 0.38 -3.27
CA ALA A 48 -11.44 1.07 -2.33
C ALA A 48 -10.08 1.38 -2.97
N ILE A 49 -9.52 0.47 -3.77
CA ILE A 49 -8.28 0.71 -4.53
C ILE A 49 -8.48 1.84 -5.53
N GLU A 50 -9.56 1.82 -6.32
CA GLU A 50 -9.86 2.87 -7.30
C GLU A 50 -10.01 4.23 -6.62
N PHE A 51 -10.80 4.28 -5.55
CA PHE A 51 -10.99 5.50 -4.76
C PHE A 51 -9.66 6.02 -4.19
N LEU A 52 -8.88 5.19 -3.50
CA LEU A 52 -7.61 5.59 -2.91
C LEU A 52 -6.61 6.02 -3.98
N SER A 53 -6.56 5.33 -5.12
CA SER A 53 -5.64 5.66 -6.23
C SER A 53 -6.02 6.95 -6.95
N SER A 54 -7.25 7.44 -6.78
CA SER A 54 -7.67 8.75 -7.27
C SER A 54 -7.08 9.91 -6.44
N LEU A 55 -6.61 9.62 -5.22
CA LEU A 55 -6.04 10.60 -4.32
C LEU A 55 -4.60 10.92 -4.72
N GLY A 56 -4.30 12.22 -4.88
CA GLY A 56 -2.96 12.67 -5.25
C GLY A 56 -1.88 12.15 -4.30
N GLY A 57 -0.89 11.44 -4.86
CA GLY A 57 0.22 10.86 -4.10
C GLY A 57 -0.01 9.42 -3.61
N ILE A 58 -1.17 8.83 -3.84
CA ILE A 58 -1.47 7.42 -3.55
C ILE A 58 -1.54 6.66 -4.88
N GLY A 59 -0.57 5.78 -5.11
CA GLY A 59 -0.59 4.85 -6.25
C GLY A 59 -1.18 3.49 -5.86
N LEU A 60 -1.33 2.61 -6.85
CA LEU A 60 -1.87 1.25 -6.71
C LEU A 60 -1.23 0.49 -5.52
N TRP A 61 0.10 0.38 -5.49
CA TRP A 61 0.81 -0.30 -4.41
C TRP A 61 0.49 0.28 -3.03
N SER A 62 0.42 1.62 -2.91
CA SER A 62 0.10 2.28 -1.64
C SER A 62 -1.34 2.00 -1.21
N ALA A 63 -2.28 1.97 -2.15
CA ALA A 63 -3.67 1.62 -1.89
C ALA A 63 -3.81 0.17 -1.41
N GLU A 64 -3.23 -0.80 -2.14
CA GLU A 64 -3.22 -2.21 -1.75
C GLU A 64 -2.60 -2.42 -0.37
N TYR A 65 -1.44 -1.79 -0.12
CA TYR A 65 -0.76 -1.89 1.17
C TYR A 65 -1.57 -1.27 2.30
N PHE A 66 -2.25 -0.15 2.05
CA PHE A 66 -3.16 0.45 3.03
C PHE A 66 -4.37 -0.45 3.34
N LEU A 67 -4.99 -1.07 2.32
CA LEU A 67 -6.09 -2.01 2.56
C LEU A 67 -5.62 -3.19 3.41
N LEU A 68 -4.47 -3.77 3.09
CA LEU A 68 -3.91 -4.90 3.86
C LEU A 68 -3.54 -4.50 5.29
N ARG A 69 -2.70 -3.49 5.46
CA ARG A 69 -2.09 -3.17 6.76
C ARG A 69 -2.91 -2.21 7.61
N GLY A 70 -3.60 -1.27 6.96
CA GLY A 70 -4.41 -0.22 7.57
C GLY A 70 -5.84 -0.69 7.86
N LEU A 71 -6.51 -1.30 6.88
CA LEU A 71 -7.88 -1.82 7.06
C LEU A 71 -7.96 -3.31 7.41
N GLY A 72 -6.82 -4.03 7.43
CA GLY A 72 -6.77 -5.43 7.84
C GLY A 72 -7.35 -6.41 6.81
N ARG A 73 -7.42 -6.02 5.53
CA ARG A 73 -7.91 -6.88 4.44
C ARG A 73 -6.85 -7.90 4.04
N VAL A 74 -6.88 -9.06 4.70
CA VAL A 74 -5.85 -10.12 4.58
C VAL A 74 -5.88 -10.88 3.24
N ASP A 75 -6.90 -10.66 2.44
CA ASP A 75 -7.09 -11.16 1.08
C ASP A 75 -6.46 -10.24 0.01
N ILE A 76 -5.78 -9.16 0.41
CA ILE A 76 -5.02 -8.28 -0.50
C ILE A 76 -3.54 -8.66 -0.52
N PHE A 77 -2.99 -8.90 -1.70
CA PHE A 77 -1.55 -9.04 -1.93
C PHE A 77 -1.03 -7.83 -2.74
N PRO A 78 -0.16 -6.97 -2.18
CA PRO A 78 0.45 -5.85 -2.91
C PRO A 78 1.34 -6.31 -4.06
N GLY A 79 0.74 -6.45 -5.26
CA GLY A 79 1.36 -7.12 -6.40
C GLY A 79 2.58 -6.38 -6.93
N ASP A 80 2.62 -5.06 -6.80
CA ASP A 80 3.72 -4.23 -7.30
C ASP A 80 4.94 -4.10 -6.39
N ASP A 81 4.92 -4.78 -5.23
CA ASP A 81 6.02 -4.73 -4.27
C ASP A 81 7.29 -5.39 -4.83
N VAL A 82 8.37 -4.62 -4.94
CA VAL A 82 9.64 -5.12 -5.50
C VAL A 82 10.21 -6.27 -4.68
N GLY A 83 10.09 -6.22 -3.35
CA GLY A 83 10.56 -7.25 -2.43
C GLY A 83 9.72 -8.51 -2.55
N ALA A 84 8.40 -8.38 -2.49
CA ALA A 84 7.50 -9.53 -2.63
C ALA A 84 7.65 -10.19 -4.01
N LYS A 85 7.76 -9.42 -5.10
CA LYS A 85 8.06 -9.98 -6.43
C LYS A 85 9.35 -10.78 -6.47
N ASN A 86 10.41 -10.29 -5.82
CA ASN A 86 11.69 -11.01 -5.77
C ASN A 86 11.55 -12.31 -4.99
N ASN A 87 10.82 -12.31 -3.88
CA ASN A 87 10.56 -13.52 -3.09
C ASN A 87 9.69 -14.53 -3.85
N LEU A 88 8.64 -14.06 -4.54
CA LEU A 88 7.81 -14.92 -5.41
C LEU A 88 8.62 -15.56 -6.53
N GLN A 89 9.48 -14.77 -7.19
CA GLN A 89 10.37 -15.30 -8.23
C GLN A 89 11.24 -16.45 -7.70
N ARG A 90 11.81 -16.29 -6.50
CA ARG A 90 12.62 -17.34 -5.85
C ARG A 90 11.78 -18.55 -5.48
N LEU A 91 10.63 -18.33 -4.84
CA LEU A 91 9.75 -19.38 -4.31
C LEU A 91 9.18 -20.27 -5.42
N PHE A 92 8.79 -19.68 -6.55
CA PHE A 92 8.23 -20.39 -7.70
C PHE A 92 9.24 -20.71 -8.80
N HIS A 93 10.53 -20.41 -8.57
CA HIS A 93 11.62 -20.67 -9.50
C HIS A 93 11.37 -20.14 -10.92
N THR A 94 10.84 -18.93 -11.04
CA THR A 94 10.53 -18.33 -12.35
C THR A 94 11.74 -17.65 -12.98
N ASP A 95 11.97 -17.88 -14.28
CA ASP A 95 13.10 -17.29 -15.02
C ASP A 95 13.06 -15.76 -15.05
N LYS A 96 11.86 -15.20 -15.11
CA LYS A 96 11.60 -13.76 -15.15
C LYS A 96 10.85 -13.33 -13.89
N LYS A 97 11.01 -12.05 -13.56
CA LYS A 97 10.23 -11.40 -12.52
C LYS A 97 8.75 -11.40 -12.95
N PRO A 98 7.84 -11.98 -12.14
CA PRO A 98 6.44 -12.09 -12.53
C PRO A 98 5.80 -10.70 -12.67
N GLY A 99 4.94 -10.54 -13.68
CA GLY A 99 4.12 -9.36 -13.87
C GLY A 99 2.96 -9.31 -12.87
N TYR A 100 2.19 -8.22 -12.89
CA TYR A 100 1.07 -8.04 -11.97
C TYR A 100 0.01 -9.15 -12.10
N GLU A 101 -0.39 -9.49 -13.33
CA GLU A 101 -1.35 -10.58 -13.60
C GLU A 101 -0.80 -11.96 -13.22
N ASP A 102 0.49 -12.20 -13.47
CA ASP A 102 1.14 -13.46 -13.08
C ASP A 102 1.09 -13.62 -11.55
N ILE A 103 1.40 -12.56 -10.81
CA ILE A 103 1.36 -12.55 -9.34
C ILE A 103 -0.06 -12.84 -8.86
N ARG A 104 -1.06 -12.16 -9.40
CA ARG A 104 -2.47 -12.41 -9.05
C ARG A 104 -2.85 -13.88 -9.24
N GLY A 105 -2.42 -14.49 -10.35
CA GLY A 105 -2.61 -15.92 -10.59
C GLY A 105 -1.87 -16.80 -9.58
N MET A 106 -0.59 -16.52 -9.33
CA MET A 106 0.27 -17.29 -8.41
C MET A 106 -0.23 -17.25 -6.97
N THR A 107 -0.70 -16.09 -6.50
CA THR A 107 -1.14 -15.90 -5.11
C THR A 107 -2.59 -16.33 -4.85
N SER A 108 -3.39 -16.52 -5.91
CA SER A 108 -4.81 -16.93 -5.78
C SER A 108 -5.03 -18.21 -4.99
N CYS A 109 -4.04 -19.13 -4.98
CA CYS A 109 -4.10 -20.37 -4.21
C CYS A 109 -4.03 -20.16 -2.69
N TRP A 110 -3.66 -18.96 -2.23
CA TRP A 110 -3.59 -18.59 -0.81
C TRP A 110 -4.86 -17.91 -0.30
N HIS A 111 -5.86 -17.71 -1.16
CA HIS A 111 -7.09 -17.05 -0.78
C HIS A 111 -7.78 -17.74 0.42
N PRO A 112 -8.22 -17.00 1.46
CA PRO A 112 -8.28 -15.53 1.61
C PRO A 112 -7.12 -14.91 2.41
N PHE A 113 -5.94 -15.51 2.41
CA PHE A 113 -4.80 -15.14 3.28
C PHE A 113 -3.54 -14.72 2.52
N GLU A 114 -3.66 -14.38 1.25
CA GLU A 114 -2.53 -13.95 0.41
C GLU A 114 -1.75 -12.77 1.02
N GLY A 115 -2.43 -11.85 1.70
CA GLY A 115 -1.80 -10.75 2.42
C GLY A 115 -1.00 -11.17 3.65
N LEU A 116 -1.40 -12.25 4.33
CA LEU A 116 -0.58 -12.82 5.42
C LEU A 116 0.67 -13.49 4.86
N VAL A 117 0.56 -14.19 3.73
CA VAL A 117 1.72 -14.78 3.05
C VAL A 117 2.67 -13.68 2.59
N TYR A 118 2.16 -12.57 2.05
CA TYR A 118 2.95 -11.38 1.71
C TYR A 118 3.84 -10.93 2.89
N PHE A 119 3.29 -10.82 4.10
CA PHE A 119 4.11 -10.44 5.26
C PHE A 119 5.23 -11.44 5.56
N HIS A 120 4.97 -12.74 5.43
CA HIS A 120 5.99 -13.77 5.64
C HIS A 120 7.08 -13.71 4.57
N LEU A 121 6.73 -13.45 3.30
CA LEU A 121 7.72 -13.27 2.24
C LEU A 121 8.69 -12.12 2.56
N LEU A 122 8.22 -11.04 3.21
CA LEU A 122 9.09 -9.93 3.59
C LEU A 122 10.07 -10.26 4.74
N LEU A 123 9.80 -11.33 5.50
CA LEU A 123 10.68 -11.81 6.58
C LEU A 123 11.81 -12.72 6.09
N ASP A 124 11.82 -13.12 4.81
CA ASP A 124 12.82 -14.04 4.23
C ASP A 124 14.26 -13.59 4.50
N LYS A 125 14.55 -12.29 4.36
CA LYS A 125 15.88 -11.73 4.65
C LYS A 125 16.29 -11.83 6.12
N LEU A 126 15.34 -11.88 7.04
CA LEU A 126 15.63 -12.05 8.48
C LEU A 126 15.90 -13.53 8.78
N HIS A 127 15.18 -14.44 8.12
CA HIS A 127 15.45 -15.88 8.16
C HIS A 127 16.84 -16.21 7.57
N GLU A 128 17.18 -15.65 6.41
CA GLU A 128 18.51 -15.81 5.79
C GLU A 128 19.65 -15.34 6.72
N LYS A 129 19.37 -14.37 7.59
CA LYS A 129 20.32 -13.84 8.58
C LYS A 129 20.33 -14.61 9.91
N GLY A 130 19.44 -15.59 10.09
CA GLY A 130 19.28 -16.34 11.34
C GLY A 130 18.79 -15.49 12.51
N ILE A 131 18.06 -14.40 12.24
CA ILE A 131 17.46 -13.53 13.27
C ILE A 131 16.12 -14.11 13.74
N LEU A 132 15.43 -14.81 12.84
CA LEU A 132 14.19 -15.54 13.05
C LEU A 132 14.38 -16.99 12.60
#